data_AF-A0AAU7JU24-F1
#
_entry.id   AF-A0AAU7JU24-F1
#
_cell.length_a   1.000
_cell.length_b   1.000
_cell.length_c   1.000
_cell.angle_alpha   90.00
_cell.angle_beta   90.00
_cell.angle_gamma   90.00
#
_symmetry.space_group_name_H-M   'P 1'
#
loop_
_entity.id
_entity.type
_entity.pdbx_description
1 polymer ?
#
loop_
_entity_poly.entity_id
_entity_poly.type
_entity_poly.pdbx_seq_one_letter_code
_entity_poly.pdbx_strand_id
1 'polypeptide(L)'
;MTTTVSSTSTSVRTTPRTGTTQDRLEVAFLGGFHLRVGAVSVGPRQLGGTKPRLILEALLAHGGAPVSKDKLVAMLWQGEGARGSKANLETYTCVLRKHLQAAAPGAGDVIGSVAGSYTIDMSRVDLDLDRYARLVRLASDARTPAAQALPLFVEAASLGDAVVLPEEGDLEWLVDLRRLHAGRLRSQLVQGATKVMDLAPALSRHWALLALRHDALDEAAWIAYLSSIERLGFHAEGLRAYNDCRRVFARELGCAPGRVLQEIYVRLLRGANEADHELSHLLDAVVSLHSVAGASQTAGPDDPNRGRAASPSLPFEEARGALSSLLNRVGAPSNGGAASARTA
;
A
#
# COMPACT_ATOMS: atom_id res chain seq x y z
N MET A 1 16.95 -39.13 -64.85
CA MET A 1 15.63 -39.11 -64.19
C MET A 1 15.62 -37.96 -63.21
N THR A 2 14.90 -36.91 -63.59
CA THR A 2 14.67 -35.64 -62.92
C THR A 2 13.53 -35.78 -61.93
N THR A 3 13.68 -35.36 -60.67
CA THR A 3 12.53 -34.88 -59.88
C THR A 3 13.00 -33.89 -58.81
N THR A 4 12.70 -32.62 -59.06
CA THR A 4 12.85 -31.49 -58.15
C THR A 4 11.59 -31.38 -57.32
N VAL A 5 11.68 -31.39 -55.98
CA VAL A 5 10.54 -31.13 -55.09
C VAL A 5 10.70 -29.74 -54.48
N SER A 6 9.88 -28.80 -54.97
CA SER A 6 9.72 -27.46 -54.41
C SER A 6 8.98 -27.52 -53.07
N SER A 7 9.61 -26.97 -52.03
CA SER A 7 8.97 -26.74 -50.73
C SER A 7 8.59 -25.27 -50.61
N THR A 8 7.30 -24.97 -50.71
CA THR A 8 6.75 -23.63 -50.51
C THR A 8 6.48 -23.41 -49.03
N SER A 9 7.42 -22.76 -48.33
CA SER A 9 7.26 -22.37 -46.93
C SER A 9 6.53 -21.02 -46.86
N THR A 10 5.21 -21.07 -46.65
CA THR A 10 4.37 -19.89 -46.40
C THR A 10 4.64 -19.38 -44.98
N SER A 11 5.59 -18.46 -44.84
CA SER A 11 5.85 -17.75 -43.60
C SER A 11 4.77 -16.69 -43.38
N VAL A 12 3.80 -16.99 -42.51
CA VAL A 12 2.84 -15.98 -42.01
C VAL A 12 3.62 -15.00 -41.13
N ARG A 13 3.86 -13.81 -41.67
CA ARG A 13 4.51 -12.70 -40.98
C ARG A 13 3.44 -11.99 -40.15
N THR A 14 3.34 -12.31 -38.86
CA THR A 14 2.51 -11.55 -37.92
C THR A 14 3.25 -10.27 -37.57
N THR A 15 2.86 -9.15 -38.19
CA THR A 15 3.35 -7.82 -37.80
C THR A 15 2.65 -7.37 -36.51
N PRO A 16 3.38 -6.83 -35.53
CA PRO A 16 2.76 -6.19 -34.37
C PRO A 16 2.14 -4.87 -34.82
N ARG A 17 0.80 -4.76 -34.77
CA ARG A 17 0.09 -3.50 -35.00
C ARG A 17 0.35 -2.58 -33.80
N THR A 18 1.18 -1.56 -34.01
CA THR A 18 1.36 -0.44 -33.08
C THR A 18 0.09 0.41 -33.07
N GLY A 19 -0.91 0.01 -32.27
CA GLY A 19 -1.98 0.91 -31.88
C GLY A 19 -1.39 2.01 -31.01
N THR A 20 -1.68 3.28 -31.33
CA THR A 20 -1.39 4.39 -30.42
C THR A 20 -2.22 4.19 -29.14
N THR A 21 -1.72 4.68 -28.01
CA THR A 21 -2.39 4.58 -26.69
C THR A 21 -3.82 5.12 -26.68
N GLN A 22 -4.19 5.89 -27.71
CA GLN A 22 -5.47 6.57 -27.90
C GLN A 22 -6.65 5.63 -28.22
N ASP A 23 -6.39 4.36 -28.59
CA ASP A 23 -7.42 3.38 -28.95
C ASP A 23 -7.64 2.30 -27.87
N ARG A 24 -7.02 2.42 -26.69
CA ARG A 24 -7.23 1.45 -25.59
C ARG A 24 -8.49 1.79 -24.78
N LEU A 25 -9.15 0.75 -24.30
CA LEU A 25 -10.19 0.85 -23.28
C LEU A 25 -9.50 1.04 -21.94
N GLU A 26 -9.65 2.22 -21.35
CA GLU A 26 -9.26 2.44 -19.97
C GLU A 26 -10.43 2.06 -19.06
N VAL A 27 -10.20 1.10 -18.18
CA VAL A 27 -11.22 0.56 -17.28
C VAL A 27 -10.77 0.72 -15.85
N ALA A 28 -11.64 1.30 -15.02
CA ALA A 28 -11.50 1.31 -13.59
C ALA A 28 -12.52 0.38 -12.93
N PHE A 29 -12.05 -0.41 -11.98
CA PHE A 29 -12.85 -1.22 -11.05
C PHE A 29 -12.74 -0.69 -9.62
N LEU A 30 -11.60 -0.08 -9.28
CA LEU A 30 -11.31 0.46 -7.96
C LEU A 30 -12.08 1.78 -7.79
N GLY A 31 -13.04 1.78 -6.88
CA GLY A 31 -13.91 2.92 -6.58
C GLY A 31 -15.17 3.01 -7.46
N GLY A 32 -15.34 2.10 -8.43
CA GLY A 32 -16.49 2.08 -9.33
C GLY A 32 -16.12 1.61 -10.74
N PHE A 33 -17.09 1.10 -11.47
CA PHE A 33 -16.96 0.80 -12.89
C PHE A 33 -16.92 2.10 -13.70
N HIS A 34 -15.76 2.38 -14.28
CA HIS A 34 -15.61 3.45 -15.26
C HIS A 34 -14.96 2.91 -16.51
N LEU A 35 -15.56 3.18 -17.67
CA LEU A 35 -14.98 2.85 -18.96
C LEU A 35 -14.74 4.14 -19.73
N ARG A 36 -13.52 4.32 -20.24
CA ARG A 36 -13.12 5.46 -21.06
C ARG A 36 -12.41 4.99 -22.33
N VAL A 37 -12.68 5.69 -23.43
CA VAL A 37 -12.03 5.51 -24.74
C VAL A 37 -11.53 6.88 -25.19
N GLY A 38 -10.21 7.10 -25.17
CA GLY A 38 -9.68 8.45 -25.39
C GLY A 38 -10.40 9.45 -24.48
N ALA A 39 -10.90 10.58 -24.99
CA ALA A 39 -11.60 11.56 -24.15
C ALA A 39 -13.04 11.18 -23.74
N VAL A 40 -13.60 10.08 -24.25
CA VAL A 40 -15.02 9.75 -24.10
C VAL A 40 -15.24 8.78 -22.94
N SER A 41 -16.07 9.17 -21.97
CA SER A 41 -16.55 8.26 -20.92
C SER A 41 -17.81 7.52 -21.38
N VAL A 42 -17.85 6.21 -21.14
CA VAL A 42 -18.94 5.31 -21.51
C VAL A 42 -19.67 4.87 -20.25
N GLY A 43 -20.86 5.41 -20.02
CA GLY A 43 -21.69 5.08 -18.88
C GLY A 43 -22.44 3.74 -19.02
N PRO A 44 -23.04 3.22 -17.93
CA PRO A 44 -23.70 1.90 -17.93
C PRO A 44 -24.80 1.72 -18.98
N ARG A 45 -25.58 2.77 -19.28
CA ARG A 45 -26.63 2.74 -20.31
C ARG A 45 -26.05 2.61 -21.72
N GLN A 46 -24.88 3.19 -21.95
CA GLN A 46 -24.19 3.12 -23.23
C GLN A 46 -23.52 1.76 -23.47
N LEU A 47 -23.46 0.89 -22.45
CA LEU A 47 -23.01 -0.50 -22.57
C LEU A 47 -24.15 -1.51 -22.82
N GLY A 48 -25.40 -1.03 -22.93
CA GLY A 48 -26.57 -1.90 -23.08
C GLY A 48 -27.21 -2.33 -21.76
N GLY A 49 -26.85 -1.69 -20.65
CA GLY A 49 -27.45 -1.91 -19.32
C GLY A 49 -26.66 -2.86 -18.44
N THR A 50 -27.28 -3.32 -17.33
CA THR A 50 -26.60 -4.04 -16.25
C THR A 50 -26.00 -5.38 -16.68
N LYS A 51 -26.75 -6.24 -17.38
CA LYS A 51 -26.24 -7.58 -17.76
C LYS A 51 -25.08 -7.51 -18.75
N PRO A 52 -25.12 -6.73 -19.86
CA PRO A 52 -23.96 -6.52 -20.72
C PRO A 52 -22.72 -6.00 -19.98
N ARG A 53 -22.88 -5.00 -19.11
CA ARG A 53 -21.78 -4.48 -18.30
C ARG A 53 -21.20 -5.55 -17.36
N LEU A 54 -22.05 -6.33 -16.70
CA LEU A 54 -21.61 -7.41 -15.81
C LEU A 54 -20.85 -8.52 -16.55
N ILE A 55 -21.20 -8.79 -17.81
CA ILE A 55 -20.41 -9.70 -18.68
C ILE A 55 -19.02 -9.12 -18.91
N LEU A 56 -18.93 -7.83 -19.26
CA LEU A 56 -17.65 -7.16 -19.46
C LEU A 56 -16.79 -7.22 -18.19
N GLU A 57 -17.38 -6.90 -17.04
CA GLU A 57 -16.70 -6.94 -15.75
C GLU A 57 -16.19 -8.34 -15.41
N ALA A 58 -17.02 -9.36 -15.61
CA ALA A 58 -16.65 -10.76 -15.40
C ALA A 58 -15.48 -11.19 -16.30
N LEU A 59 -15.48 -10.79 -17.58
CA LEU A 59 -14.39 -11.11 -18.52
C LEU A 59 -13.08 -10.40 -18.14
N LEU A 60 -13.16 -9.12 -17.76
CA LEU A 60 -12.02 -8.32 -17.31
C LEU A 60 -11.41 -8.89 -16.01
N ALA A 61 -12.24 -9.30 -15.06
CA ALA A 61 -11.79 -9.92 -13.81
C ALA A 61 -11.02 -11.24 -14.05
N HIS A 62 -11.24 -11.90 -15.19
CA HIS A 62 -10.51 -13.10 -15.60
C HIS A 62 -9.23 -12.81 -16.40
N GLY A 63 -8.86 -11.55 -16.62
CA GLY A 63 -7.57 -11.16 -17.19
C GLY A 63 -7.30 -11.74 -18.59
N GLY A 64 -8.34 -11.93 -19.40
CA GLY A 64 -8.24 -12.50 -20.75
C GLY A 64 -8.22 -14.03 -20.82
N ALA A 65 -8.34 -14.74 -19.68
CA ALA A 65 -8.59 -16.16 -19.71
C ALA A 65 -9.99 -16.46 -20.30
N PRO A 66 -10.15 -17.46 -21.19
CA PRO A 66 -11.47 -17.84 -21.70
C PRO A 66 -12.42 -18.25 -20.58
N VAL A 67 -13.62 -17.67 -20.56
CA VAL A 67 -14.69 -17.99 -19.61
C VAL A 67 -15.82 -18.68 -20.35
N SER A 68 -16.16 -19.91 -19.93
CA SER A 68 -17.23 -20.67 -20.58
C SER A 68 -18.58 -19.96 -20.45
N LYS A 69 -19.44 -20.14 -21.46
CA LYS A 69 -20.82 -19.60 -21.41
C LYS A 69 -21.56 -20.06 -20.16
N ASP A 70 -21.38 -21.31 -19.75
CA ASP A 70 -22.09 -21.87 -18.59
C ASP A 70 -21.56 -21.26 -17.27
N LYS A 71 -20.25 -20.98 -17.18
CA LYS A 71 -19.66 -20.25 -16.04
C LYS A 71 -20.15 -18.80 -15.99
N LEU A 72 -20.20 -18.10 -17.12
CA LEU A 72 -20.79 -16.76 -17.18
C LEU A 72 -22.26 -16.77 -16.76
N VAL A 73 -23.05 -17.74 -17.22
CA VAL A 73 -24.44 -17.88 -16.77
C VAL A 73 -24.52 -18.08 -15.26
N ALA A 74 -23.69 -18.93 -14.67
CA ALA A 74 -23.66 -19.14 -13.23
C ALA A 74 -23.29 -17.85 -12.47
N MET A 75 -22.25 -17.13 -12.91
CA MET A 75 -21.80 -15.89 -12.28
C MET A 75 -22.84 -14.76 -12.34
N LEU A 76 -23.57 -14.65 -13.45
CA LEU A 76 -24.51 -13.55 -13.67
C LEU A 76 -25.90 -13.82 -13.11
N TRP A 77 -26.31 -15.08 -12.94
CA TRP A 77 -27.66 -15.43 -12.49
C TRP A 77 -27.70 -16.25 -11.18
N GLN A 78 -26.56 -16.52 -10.53
CA GLN A 78 -26.48 -17.18 -9.20
C GLN A 78 -27.36 -18.43 -9.02
N GLY A 79 -27.47 -19.28 -10.03
CA GLY A 79 -28.28 -20.49 -9.93
C GLY A 79 -29.80 -20.29 -10.06
N GLU A 80 -30.29 -19.06 -10.27
CA GLU A 80 -31.63 -18.83 -10.82
C GLU A 80 -31.62 -19.31 -12.27
N GLY A 81 -31.97 -20.58 -12.44
CA GLY A 81 -32.04 -21.27 -13.73
C GLY A 81 -33.05 -20.61 -14.66
N ALA A 82 -32.65 -19.56 -15.36
CA ALA A 82 -33.47 -19.02 -16.43
C ALA A 82 -33.30 -19.91 -17.66
N ARG A 83 -34.33 -20.69 -17.97
CA ARG A 83 -34.53 -21.20 -19.33
C ARG A 83 -34.29 -20.02 -20.29
N GLY A 84 -33.31 -20.14 -21.18
CA GLY A 84 -32.92 -19.07 -22.11
C GLY A 84 -31.76 -18.17 -21.67
N SER A 85 -31.15 -18.35 -20.48
CA SER A 85 -29.99 -17.54 -20.05
C SER A 85 -28.82 -17.59 -21.02
N LYS A 86 -28.60 -18.74 -21.68
CA LYS A 86 -27.55 -18.87 -22.70
C LYS A 86 -27.84 -18.07 -23.97
N ALA A 87 -29.10 -18.06 -24.41
CA ALA A 87 -29.53 -17.21 -25.53
C ALA A 87 -29.43 -15.73 -25.16
N ASN A 88 -29.86 -15.36 -23.94
CA ASN A 88 -29.72 -14.00 -23.42
C ASN A 88 -28.25 -13.58 -23.32
N LEU A 89 -27.35 -14.46 -22.86
CA LEU A 89 -25.92 -14.20 -22.80
C LEU A 89 -25.36 -13.86 -24.19
N GLU A 90 -25.74 -14.61 -25.22
CA GLU A 90 -25.32 -14.33 -26.60
C GLU A 90 -25.87 -12.99 -27.10
N THR A 91 -27.14 -12.70 -26.85
CA THR A 91 -27.76 -11.41 -27.18
C THR A 91 -27.06 -10.25 -26.47
N TYR A 92 -26.84 -10.36 -25.16
CA TYR A 92 -26.16 -9.33 -24.36
C TYR A 92 -24.71 -9.13 -24.79
N THR A 93 -24.02 -10.21 -25.18
CA THR A 93 -22.66 -10.10 -25.70
C THR A 93 -22.64 -9.41 -27.08
N CYS A 94 -23.62 -9.69 -27.95
CA CYS A 94 -23.76 -9.02 -29.24
C CYS A 94 -24.03 -7.51 -29.05
N VAL A 95 -24.94 -7.17 -28.13
CA VAL A 95 -25.22 -5.78 -27.73
C VAL A 95 -23.95 -5.11 -27.20
N LEU A 96 -23.26 -5.74 -26.26
CA LEU A 96 -22.01 -5.25 -25.68
C LEU A 96 -20.95 -4.97 -26.76
N ARG A 97 -20.70 -5.91 -27.68
CA ARG A 97 -19.77 -5.74 -28.79
C ARG A 97 -20.13 -4.54 -29.66
N LYS A 98 -21.42 -4.41 -30.02
CA LYS A 98 -21.90 -3.28 -30.83
C LYS A 98 -21.65 -1.94 -30.12
N HIS A 99 -21.92 -1.88 -28.82
CA HIS A 99 -21.72 -0.68 -28.03
C HIS A 99 -20.24 -0.33 -27.84
N LEU A 100 -19.38 -1.31 -27.57
CA LEU A 100 -17.93 -1.12 -27.50
C LEU A 100 -17.35 -0.66 -28.84
N GLN A 101 -17.77 -1.28 -29.95
CA GLN A 101 -17.33 -0.88 -31.29
C GLN A 101 -17.80 0.54 -31.66
N ALA A 102 -19.00 0.94 -31.23
CA ALA A 102 -19.50 2.30 -31.45
C ALA A 102 -18.76 3.34 -30.59
N ALA A 103 -18.45 3.00 -29.34
CA ALA A 103 -17.71 3.87 -28.43
C ALA A 103 -16.21 3.96 -28.78
N ALA A 104 -15.66 2.89 -29.38
CA ALA A 104 -14.24 2.76 -29.72
C ALA A 104 -14.04 2.17 -31.12
N PRO A 105 -14.34 2.92 -32.21
CA PRO A 105 -14.26 2.39 -33.56
C PRO A 105 -12.86 1.87 -33.94
N GLY A 106 -11.80 2.47 -33.39
CA GLY A 106 -10.40 2.08 -33.60
C GLY A 106 -9.91 0.91 -32.73
N ALA A 107 -10.62 0.59 -31.65
CA ALA A 107 -10.21 -0.44 -30.69
C ALA A 107 -10.36 -1.87 -31.22
N GLY A 108 -11.10 -2.09 -32.32
CA GLY A 108 -11.35 -3.42 -32.89
C GLY A 108 -12.23 -4.31 -32.00
N ASP A 109 -12.37 -5.58 -32.35
CA ASP A 109 -13.18 -6.53 -31.56
C ASP A 109 -12.42 -6.94 -30.29
N VAL A 110 -12.78 -6.32 -29.16
CA VAL A 110 -12.15 -6.55 -27.85
C VAL A 110 -12.63 -7.86 -27.23
N ILE A 111 -13.83 -8.34 -27.58
CA ILE A 111 -14.41 -9.55 -26.98
C ILE A 111 -14.38 -10.69 -27.99
N GLY A 112 -13.52 -11.69 -27.76
CA GLY A 112 -13.41 -12.87 -28.60
C GLY A 112 -14.41 -13.97 -28.25
N SER A 113 -14.76 -14.82 -29.23
CA SER A 113 -15.47 -16.08 -29.02
C SER A 113 -14.52 -17.25 -29.32
N VAL A 114 -14.30 -18.14 -28.35
CA VAL A 114 -13.40 -19.30 -28.51
C VAL A 114 -14.07 -20.55 -27.94
N ALA A 115 -14.35 -21.55 -28.77
CA ALA A 115 -14.83 -22.88 -28.36
C ALA A 115 -15.95 -22.86 -27.29
N GLY A 116 -17.02 -22.08 -27.49
CA GLY A 116 -18.13 -21.99 -26.53
C GLY A 116 -17.85 -21.13 -25.30
N SER A 117 -16.75 -20.38 -25.30
CA SER A 117 -16.34 -19.43 -24.27
C SER A 117 -16.22 -18.01 -24.85
N TYR A 118 -16.24 -17.02 -23.97
CA TYR A 118 -15.88 -15.64 -24.29
C TYR A 118 -14.54 -15.29 -23.65
N THR A 119 -13.78 -14.44 -24.32
CA THR A 119 -12.51 -13.90 -23.81
C THR A 119 -12.43 -12.41 -24.10
N ILE A 120 -11.54 -11.71 -23.42
CA ILE A 120 -11.27 -10.30 -23.64
C ILE A 120 -9.78 -10.10 -23.99
N ASP A 121 -9.52 -9.32 -25.03
CA ASP A 121 -8.15 -8.98 -25.45
C ASP A 121 -7.55 -7.91 -24.53
N MET A 122 -6.84 -8.34 -23.50
CA MET A 122 -6.17 -7.45 -22.54
C MET A 122 -5.07 -6.57 -23.16
N SER A 123 -4.60 -6.87 -24.39
CA SER A 123 -3.68 -5.96 -25.08
C SER A 123 -4.32 -4.62 -25.45
N ARG A 124 -5.66 -4.58 -25.50
CA ARG A 124 -6.48 -3.41 -25.83
C ARG A 124 -7.10 -2.75 -24.61
N VAL A 125 -6.91 -3.31 -23.42
CA VAL A 125 -7.48 -2.82 -22.17
C VAL A 125 -6.35 -2.33 -21.25
N ASP A 126 -6.52 -1.17 -20.65
CA ASP A 126 -5.74 -0.72 -19.51
C ASP A 126 -6.65 -0.76 -18.28
N LEU A 127 -6.49 -1.80 -17.46
CA LEU A 127 -7.29 -2.04 -16.26
C LEU A 127 -6.51 -1.56 -15.02
N ASP A 128 -7.15 -0.76 -14.17
CA ASP A 128 -6.57 -0.26 -12.94
C ASP A 128 -6.09 -1.36 -11.97
N LEU A 129 -6.77 -2.50 -11.89
CA LEU A 129 -6.33 -3.68 -11.13
C LEU A 129 -5.00 -4.25 -11.67
N ASP A 130 -4.80 -4.25 -12.98
CA ASP A 130 -3.55 -4.69 -13.61
C ASP A 130 -2.43 -3.66 -13.39
N ARG A 131 -2.78 -2.37 -13.45
CA ARG A 131 -1.87 -1.26 -13.14
C ARG A 131 -1.41 -1.34 -11.69
N TYR A 132 -2.35 -1.47 -10.75
CA TYR A 132 -2.07 -1.73 -9.33
C TYR A 132 -1.12 -2.91 -9.17
N ALA A 133 -1.47 -4.08 -9.73
CA ALA A 133 -0.65 -5.27 -9.61
C ALA A 133 0.77 -5.09 -10.20
N ARG A 134 0.91 -4.29 -11.28
CA ARG A 134 2.21 -3.96 -11.87
C ARG A 134 3.05 -3.06 -10.97
N LEU A 135 2.45 -2.01 -10.40
CA LEU A 135 3.13 -1.11 -9.46
C LEU A 135 3.66 -1.88 -8.25
N VAL A 136 2.83 -2.74 -7.66
CA VAL A 136 3.23 -3.58 -6.52
C VAL A 136 4.39 -4.51 -6.88
N ARG A 137 4.34 -5.18 -8.03
CA ARG A 137 5.43 -6.05 -8.49
C ARG A 137 6.75 -5.31 -8.67
N LEU A 138 6.71 -4.14 -9.31
CA LEU A 138 7.91 -3.32 -9.55
C LEU A 138 8.50 -2.78 -8.24
N ALA A 139 7.64 -2.32 -7.33
CA ALA A 139 8.05 -1.79 -6.03
C ALA A 139 8.64 -2.86 -5.11
N SER A 140 8.11 -4.09 -5.21
CA SER A 140 8.50 -5.21 -4.34
C SER A 140 9.69 -6.01 -4.86
N ASP A 141 10.16 -5.77 -6.09
CA ASP A 141 11.35 -6.44 -6.63
C ASP A 141 12.56 -6.17 -5.71
N ALA A 142 13.29 -7.23 -5.37
CA ALA A 142 14.46 -7.16 -4.51
C ALA A 142 15.51 -6.19 -5.07
N ARG A 143 15.60 -6.08 -6.40
CA ARG A 143 16.54 -5.22 -7.13
C ARG A 143 16.13 -3.75 -7.13
N THR A 144 14.87 -3.44 -6.85
CA THR A 144 14.37 -2.05 -6.77
C THR A 144 14.82 -1.43 -5.44
N PRO A 145 15.64 -0.36 -5.45
CA PRO A 145 16.04 0.34 -4.22
C PRO A 145 14.83 0.99 -3.53
N ALA A 146 14.88 1.15 -2.20
CA ALA A 146 13.78 1.74 -1.42
C ALA A 146 13.34 3.13 -1.95
N ALA A 147 14.29 3.97 -2.37
CA ALA A 147 14.01 5.29 -2.93
C ALA A 147 13.20 5.25 -4.24
N GLN A 148 13.38 4.20 -5.07
CA GLN A 148 12.62 4.02 -6.30
C GLN A 148 11.31 3.28 -6.05
N ALA A 149 11.27 2.40 -5.04
CA ALA A 149 10.07 1.67 -4.65
C ALA A 149 9.03 2.57 -3.96
N LEU A 150 9.46 3.57 -3.20
CA LEU A 150 8.60 4.48 -2.45
C LEU A 150 7.49 5.13 -3.29
N PRO A 151 7.76 5.85 -4.39
CA PRO A 151 6.70 6.45 -5.20
C PRO A 151 5.74 5.41 -5.80
N LEU A 152 6.25 4.23 -6.17
CA LEU A 152 5.43 3.14 -6.70
C LEU A 152 4.47 2.57 -5.65
N PHE A 153 4.92 2.41 -4.40
CA PHE A 153 4.06 1.98 -3.29
C PHE A 153 3.05 3.06 -2.90
N VAL A 154 3.41 4.34 -2.97
CA VAL A 154 2.46 5.46 -2.74
C VAL A 154 1.35 5.43 -3.78
N GLU A 155 1.70 5.32 -5.07
CA GLU A 155 0.72 5.23 -6.15
C GLU A 155 -0.16 3.98 -5.98
N ALA A 156 0.45 2.81 -5.72
CA ALA A 156 -0.27 1.57 -5.50
C ALA A 156 -1.24 1.65 -4.31
N ALA A 157 -0.82 2.22 -3.17
CA ALA A 157 -1.68 2.37 -2.00
C ALA A 157 -2.86 3.31 -2.29
N SER A 158 -2.62 4.40 -3.02
CA SER A 158 -3.69 5.34 -3.39
C SER A 158 -4.75 4.72 -4.31
N LEU A 159 -4.35 3.84 -5.23
CA LEU A 159 -5.26 3.09 -6.07
C LEU A 159 -5.96 1.97 -5.29
N GLY A 160 -5.21 1.22 -4.50
CA GLY A 160 -5.64 -0.03 -3.89
C GLY A 160 -6.66 0.13 -2.76
N ASP A 161 -6.70 1.27 -2.07
CA ASP A 161 -7.60 1.52 -0.93
C ASP A 161 -9.09 1.59 -1.33
N ALA A 162 -9.38 1.79 -2.63
CA ALA A 162 -10.75 1.87 -3.10
C ALA A 162 -11.42 0.48 -3.21
N VAL A 163 -12.71 0.44 -2.88
CA VAL A 163 -13.54 -0.77 -2.98
C VAL A 163 -13.70 -1.18 -4.44
N VAL A 164 -13.57 -2.48 -4.73
CA VAL A 164 -13.78 -3.01 -6.08
C VAL A 164 -15.29 -3.05 -6.40
N LEU A 165 -15.69 -2.34 -7.45
CA LEU A 165 -17.05 -2.30 -8.01
C LEU A 165 -18.14 -2.14 -6.93
N PRO A 166 -18.11 -1.08 -6.08
CA PRO A 166 -19.02 -0.92 -4.94
C PRO A 166 -20.50 -0.83 -5.32
N GLU A 167 -20.82 -0.46 -6.55
CA GLU A 167 -22.17 -0.35 -7.08
C GLU A 167 -22.79 -1.71 -7.43
N GLU A 168 -21.96 -2.74 -7.60
CA GLU A 168 -22.46 -4.10 -7.82
C GLU A 168 -22.85 -4.74 -6.49
N GLY A 169 -23.99 -5.45 -6.50
CA GLY A 169 -24.44 -6.22 -5.35
C GLY A 169 -23.50 -7.39 -5.00
N ASP A 170 -23.91 -8.19 -4.02
CA ASP A 170 -23.10 -9.30 -3.49
C ASP A 170 -23.19 -10.54 -4.37
N LEU A 171 -22.64 -10.44 -5.59
CA LEU A 171 -22.37 -11.63 -6.40
C LEU A 171 -21.20 -12.40 -5.82
N GLU A 172 -21.34 -13.72 -5.69
CA GLU A 172 -20.32 -14.58 -5.06
C GLU A 172 -18.91 -14.34 -5.65
N TRP A 173 -18.81 -14.28 -6.99
CA TRP A 173 -17.53 -14.02 -7.66
C TRP A 173 -16.97 -12.60 -7.41
N LEU A 174 -17.82 -11.60 -7.12
CA LEU A 174 -17.38 -10.26 -6.74
C LEU A 174 -16.94 -10.21 -5.28
N VAL A 175 -17.62 -10.94 -4.39
CA VAL A 175 -17.20 -11.12 -3.00
C VAL A 175 -15.80 -11.74 -2.96
N ASP A 176 -15.57 -12.79 -3.75
CA ASP A 176 -14.25 -13.42 -3.89
C ASP A 176 -13.20 -12.46 -4.47
N LEU A 177 -13.55 -11.69 -5.50
CA LEU A 177 -12.67 -10.69 -6.10
C LEU A 177 -12.27 -9.61 -5.08
N ARG A 178 -13.24 -9.06 -4.35
CA ARG A 178 -13.02 -8.05 -3.29
C ARG A 178 -12.16 -8.62 -2.17
N ARG A 179 -12.42 -9.86 -1.73
CA ARG A 179 -11.62 -10.55 -0.70
C ARG A 179 -10.18 -10.77 -1.16
N LEU A 180 -9.98 -11.21 -2.40
CA LEU A 180 -8.66 -11.39 -2.98
C LEU A 180 -7.90 -10.06 -3.08
N HIS A 181 -8.58 -8.99 -3.51
CA HIS A 181 -8.01 -7.65 -3.57
C HIS A 181 -7.61 -7.13 -2.18
N ALA A 182 -8.47 -7.27 -1.18
CA ALA A 182 -8.16 -6.89 0.20
C ALA A 182 -6.93 -7.62 0.76
N GLY A 183 -6.78 -8.92 0.47
CA GLY A 183 -5.59 -9.69 0.84
C GLY A 183 -4.31 -9.18 0.15
N ARG A 184 -4.40 -8.81 -1.14
CA ARG A 184 -3.28 -8.20 -1.89
C ARG A 184 -2.91 -6.83 -1.34
N LEU A 185 -3.90 -5.98 -1.04
CA LEU A 185 -3.70 -4.67 -0.43
C LEU A 185 -2.97 -4.78 0.90
N ARG A 186 -3.43 -5.66 1.80
CA ARG A 186 -2.76 -5.91 3.07
C ARG A 186 -1.30 -6.33 2.86
N SER A 187 -1.06 -7.32 2.01
CA SER A 187 0.30 -7.79 1.71
C SER A 187 1.18 -6.67 1.16
N GLN A 188 0.64 -5.82 0.28
CA GLN A 188 1.35 -4.70 -0.30
C GLN A 188 1.70 -3.62 0.74
N LEU A 189 0.77 -3.30 1.64
CA LEU A 189 0.99 -2.34 2.71
C LEU A 189 2.12 -2.78 3.64
N VAL A 190 2.15 -4.06 4.02
CA VAL A 190 3.23 -4.64 4.85
C VAL A 190 4.58 -4.63 4.11
N GLN A 191 4.60 -5.04 2.85
CA GLN A 191 5.81 -5.03 2.02
C GLN A 191 6.36 -3.62 1.84
N GLY A 192 5.47 -2.67 1.53
CA GLY A 192 5.82 -1.25 1.41
C GLY A 192 6.39 -0.70 2.71
N ALA A 193 5.70 -0.91 3.83
CA ALA A 193 6.14 -0.47 5.15
C ALA A 193 7.55 -1.00 5.47
N THR A 194 7.76 -2.30 5.27
CA THR A 194 9.06 -2.94 5.52
C THR A 194 10.16 -2.38 4.62
N LYS A 195 9.90 -2.24 3.32
CA LYS A 195 10.90 -1.82 2.33
C LYS A 195 11.37 -0.37 2.52
N VAL A 196 10.46 0.54 2.92
CA VAL A 196 10.75 1.97 3.01
C VAL A 196 11.03 2.44 4.45
N MET A 197 11.10 1.53 5.42
CA MET A 197 11.18 1.85 6.84
C MET A 197 12.28 2.84 7.21
N ASP A 198 13.50 2.63 6.69
CA ASP A 198 14.64 3.51 6.98
C ASP A 198 14.58 4.85 6.22
N LEU A 199 13.84 4.91 5.10
CA LEU A 199 13.72 6.11 4.27
C LEU A 199 12.56 7.00 4.70
N ALA A 200 11.42 6.41 5.04
CA ALA A 200 10.17 7.08 5.33
C ALA A 200 9.43 6.40 6.51
N PRO A 201 9.98 6.43 7.73
CA PRO A 201 9.44 5.69 8.88
C PRO A 201 8.01 6.11 9.26
N ALA A 202 7.65 7.38 9.09
CA ALA A 202 6.27 7.85 9.33
C ALA A 202 5.26 7.23 8.35
N LEU A 203 5.64 7.06 7.08
CA LEU A 203 4.78 6.41 6.07
C LEU A 203 4.73 4.90 6.29
N SER A 204 5.87 4.28 6.64
CA SER A 204 5.92 2.89 7.08
C SER A 204 4.94 2.63 8.23
N ARG A 205 4.94 3.50 9.25
CA ARG A 205 4.00 3.44 10.37
C ARG A 205 2.55 3.49 9.90
N HIS A 206 2.24 4.43 9.00
CA HIS A 206 0.90 4.59 8.46
C HIS A 206 0.42 3.34 7.69
N TRP A 207 1.23 2.81 6.78
CA TRP A 207 0.88 1.62 6.00
C TRP A 207 0.75 0.37 6.86
N ALA A 208 1.63 0.19 7.85
CA ALA A 208 1.51 -0.92 8.79
C ALA A 208 0.20 -0.85 9.61
N LEU A 209 -0.21 0.35 10.05
CA LEU A 209 -1.51 0.55 10.69
C LEU A 209 -2.68 0.23 9.77
N LEU A 210 -2.64 0.63 8.49
CA LEU A 210 -3.67 0.27 7.52
C LEU A 210 -3.74 -1.25 7.32
N ALA A 211 -2.60 -1.93 7.22
CA ALA A 211 -2.56 -3.39 7.13
C ALA A 211 -3.22 -4.07 8.35
N LEU A 212 -2.97 -3.56 9.56
CA LEU A 212 -3.58 -4.06 10.79
C LEU A 212 -5.09 -3.84 10.87
N ARG A 213 -5.65 -2.85 10.14
CA ARG A 213 -7.11 -2.67 10.03
C ARG A 213 -7.75 -3.77 9.18
N HIS A 214 -7.03 -4.31 8.20
CA HIS A 214 -7.50 -5.43 7.41
C HIS A 214 -7.36 -6.76 8.16
N ASP A 215 -6.30 -6.92 8.95
CA ASP A 215 -6.05 -8.13 9.72
C ASP A 215 -5.18 -7.83 10.94
N ALA A 216 -5.79 -7.78 12.12
CA ALA A 216 -5.09 -7.52 13.37
C ALA A 216 -4.20 -8.70 13.82
N LEU A 217 -4.30 -9.86 13.16
CA LEU A 217 -3.50 -11.05 13.42
C LEU A 217 -2.28 -11.17 12.51
N ASP A 218 -2.08 -10.21 11.59
CA ASP A 218 -0.91 -10.17 10.73
C ASP A 218 0.34 -9.75 11.54
N GLU A 219 1.14 -10.75 11.92
CA GLU A 219 2.37 -10.53 12.70
C GLU A 219 3.40 -9.68 11.95
N ALA A 220 3.46 -9.80 10.62
CA ALA A 220 4.38 -9.00 9.81
C ALA A 220 3.97 -7.52 9.79
N ALA A 221 2.66 -7.22 9.80
CA ALA A 221 2.16 -5.87 9.97
C ALA A 221 2.51 -5.29 11.36
N TRP A 222 2.40 -6.09 12.43
CA TRP A 222 2.85 -5.69 13.77
C TRP A 222 4.35 -5.41 13.84
N ILE A 223 5.17 -6.24 13.21
CA ILE A 223 6.62 -6.05 13.13
C ILE A 223 6.93 -4.71 12.44
N ALA A 224 6.33 -4.47 11.27
CA ALA A 224 6.53 -3.22 10.53
C ALA A 224 6.07 -1.99 11.36
N TYR A 225 4.94 -2.10 12.07
CA TYR A 225 4.42 -1.02 12.91
C TYR A 225 5.35 -0.72 14.09
N LEU A 226 5.71 -1.72 14.91
CA LEU A 226 6.57 -1.49 16.07
C LEU A 226 7.99 -1.07 15.69
N SER A 227 8.56 -1.63 14.63
CA SER A 227 9.87 -1.20 14.13
C SER A 227 9.84 0.24 13.59
N SER A 228 8.74 0.67 12.96
CA SER A 228 8.60 2.07 12.54
C SER A 228 8.49 3.03 13.74
N ILE A 229 7.78 2.64 14.81
CA ILE A 229 7.71 3.41 16.06
C ILE A 229 9.09 3.50 16.71
N GLU A 230 9.81 2.37 16.77
CA GLU A 230 11.18 2.31 17.27
C GLU A 230 12.09 3.27 16.51
N ARG A 231 12.01 3.31 15.17
CA ARG A 231 12.77 4.27 14.35
C ARG A 231 12.41 5.72 14.56
N LEU A 232 11.16 6.00 14.92
CA LEU A 232 10.71 7.35 15.24
C LEU A 232 11.05 7.76 16.69
N GLY A 233 11.61 6.86 17.51
CA GLY A 233 11.95 7.13 18.91
C GLY A 233 10.74 7.17 19.86
N PHE A 234 9.56 6.74 19.42
CA PHE A 234 8.33 6.79 20.24
C PHE A 234 8.20 5.58 21.17
N HIS A 235 9.20 5.36 22.04
CA HIS A 235 9.33 4.15 22.85
C HIS A 235 8.11 3.85 23.74
N ALA A 236 7.58 4.85 24.45
CA ALA A 236 6.39 4.69 25.29
C ALA A 236 5.13 4.29 24.49
N GLU A 237 4.99 4.79 23.26
CA GLU A 237 3.93 4.38 22.35
C GLU A 237 4.13 2.92 21.90
N GLY A 238 5.37 2.55 21.57
CA GLY A 238 5.72 1.18 21.16
C GLY A 238 5.44 0.14 22.24
N LEU A 239 5.71 0.46 23.51
CA LEU A 239 5.38 -0.42 24.63
C LEU A 239 3.87 -0.63 24.79
N ARG A 240 3.06 0.42 24.59
CA ARG A 240 1.59 0.29 24.57
C ARG A 240 1.12 -0.56 23.40
N ALA A 241 1.62 -0.28 22.19
CA ALA A 241 1.28 -1.02 20.98
C ALA A 241 1.64 -2.52 21.08
N TYR A 242 2.80 -2.86 21.66
CA TYR A 242 3.17 -4.26 21.89
C TYR A 242 2.22 -4.96 22.87
N ASN A 243 1.79 -4.28 23.93
CA ASN A 243 0.80 -4.83 24.85
C ASN A 243 -0.55 -5.10 24.16
N ASP A 244 -0.98 -4.21 23.25
CA ASP A 244 -2.19 -4.43 22.46
C ASP A 244 -2.04 -5.62 21.51
N CYS A 245 -0.91 -5.73 20.80
CA CYS A 245 -0.57 -6.90 19.99
C CYS A 245 -0.65 -8.20 20.80
N ARG A 246 -0.01 -8.25 21.97
CA ARG A 246 -0.02 -9.42 22.86
C ARG A 246 -1.42 -9.78 23.32
N ARG A 247 -2.27 -8.79 23.62
CA ARG A 247 -3.67 -9.03 24.00
C ARG A 247 -4.48 -9.61 22.85
N VAL A 248 -4.30 -9.11 21.63
CA VAL A 248 -4.97 -9.61 20.43
C VAL A 248 -4.56 -11.06 20.16
N PHE A 249 -3.27 -11.37 20.15
CA PHE A 249 -2.77 -12.73 19.90
C PHE A 249 -3.23 -13.71 20.98
N ALA A 250 -3.17 -13.32 22.25
CA ALA A 250 -3.64 -14.17 23.34
C ALA A 250 -5.14 -14.44 23.26
N ARG A 251 -5.95 -13.45 22.88
CA ARG A 251 -7.41 -13.58 22.80
C ARG A 251 -7.86 -14.41 21.60
N GLU A 252 -7.30 -14.14 20.42
CA GLU A 252 -7.77 -14.73 19.16
C GLU A 252 -7.06 -16.05 18.82
N LEU A 253 -5.78 -16.20 19.20
CA LEU A 253 -4.93 -17.35 18.84
C LEU A 253 -4.50 -18.19 20.04
N GLY A 254 -4.69 -17.70 21.28
CA GLY A 254 -4.26 -18.39 22.48
C GLY A 254 -2.73 -18.49 22.64
N CYS A 255 -1.98 -17.66 21.92
CA CYS A 255 -0.51 -17.68 21.92
C CYS A 255 0.09 -16.29 22.20
N ALA A 256 1.38 -16.28 22.51
CA ALA A 256 2.16 -15.04 22.62
C ALA A 256 2.68 -14.60 21.25
N PRO A 257 2.99 -13.29 21.06
CA PRO A 257 3.71 -12.82 19.89
C PRO A 257 5.03 -13.56 19.70
N GLY A 258 5.44 -13.76 18.45
CA GLY A 258 6.67 -14.46 18.10
C GLY A 258 7.94 -13.70 18.47
N ARG A 259 9.08 -14.38 18.24
CA ARG A 259 10.40 -13.93 18.71
C ARG A 259 10.79 -12.54 18.20
N VAL A 260 10.49 -12.23 16.94
CA VAL A 260 10.87 -10.93 16.33
C VAL A 260 10.17 -9.78 17.07
N LEU A 261 8.89 -9.93 17.40
CA LEU A 261 8.15 -8.93 18.17
C LEU A 261 8.65 -8.83 19.61
N GLN A 262 9.01 -9.94 20.24
CA GLN A 262 9.61 -9.94 21.58
C GLN A 262 10.96 -9.21 21.60
N GLU A 263 11.78 -9.38 20.57
CA GLU A 263 13.06 -8.67 20.43
C GLU A 263 12.85 -7.17 20.22
N ILE A 264 11.86 -6.76 19.42
CA ILE A 264 11.48 -5.34 19.27
C ILE A 264 11.04 -4.77 20.63
N TYR A 265 10.21 -5.50 21.38
CA TYR A 265 9.78 -5.07 22.72
C TYR A 265 10.96 -4.83 23.68
N VAL A 266 11.96 -5.71 23.69
CA VAL A 266 13.17 -5.53 24.52
C VAL A 266 13.95 -4.29 24.11
N ARG A 267 14.07 -3.99 22.81
CA ARG A 267 14.73 -2.76 22.35
C ARG A 267 13.94 -1.50 22.70
N LEU A 268 12.61 -1.54 22.58
CA LEU A 268 11.73 -0.45 23.02
C LEU A 268 11.84 -0.19 24.53
N LEU A 269 11.93 -1.24 25.34
CA LEU A 269 12.14 -1.11 26.80
C LEU A 269 13.48 -0.42 27.12
N ARG A 270 14.56 -0.83 26.44
CA ARG A 270 15.88 -0.21 26.61
C ARG A 270 15.87 1.26 26.22
N GLY A 271 15.29 1.58 25.06
CA GLY A 271 15.17 2.97 24.60
C GLY A 271 14.32 3.85 25.54
N ALA A 272 13.24 3.31 26.11
CA ALA A 272 12.45 4.03 27.12
C ALA A 272 13.27 4.33 28.38
N ASN A 273 14.01 3.35 28.89
CA ASN A 273 14.85 3.53 30.07
C ASN A 273 15.98 4.54 29.82
N GLU A 274 16.64 4.50 28.66
CA GLU A 274 17.68 5.45 28.29
C GLU A 274 17.14 6.89 28.24
N ALA A 275 15.95 7.09 27.67
CA ALA A 275 15.29 8.40 27.65
C ALA A 275 14.96 8.93 29.06
N ASP A 276 14.49 8.06 29.96
CA ASP A 276 14.21 8.44 31.35
C ASP A 276 15.49 8.80 32.12
N HIS A 277 16.60 8.09 31.87
CA HIS A 277 17.90 8.41 32.47
C HIS A 277 18.47 9.72 31.91
N GLU A 278 18.36 9.97 30.60
CA GLU A 278 18.76 11.25 30.00
C GLU A 278 17.95 12.42 30.59
N LEU A 279 16.63 12.27 30.73
CA LEU A 279 15.78 13.30 31.33
C LEU A 279 16.15 13.57 32.79
N SER A 280 16.38 12.51 33.58
CA SER A 280 16.80 12.62 34.98
C SER A 280 18.14 13.33 35.10
N HIS A 281 19.11 12.96 34.25
CA HIS A 281 20.43 13.60 34.21
C HIS A 281 20.35 15.07 33.79
N LEU A 282 19.44 15.43 32.87
CA LEU A 282 19.22 16.82 32.46
C LEU A 282 18.56 17.64 33.58
N LEU A 283 17.59 17.07 34.30
CA LEU A 283 16.97 17.72 35.45
C LEU A 283 18.01 17.98 36.56
N ASP A 284 18.84 16.99 36.89
CA ASP A 284 19.92 17.13 37.86
C ASP A 284 20.95 18.19 37.42
N ALA A 285 21.25 18.26 36.12
CA ALA A 285 22.14 19.28 35.55
C ALA A 285 21.55 20.70 35.67
N VAL A 286 20.26 20.87 35.36
CA VAL A 286 19.55 22.15 35.50
C VAL A 286 19.49 22.60 36.96
N VAL A 287 19.15 21.69 37.87
CA VAL A 287 19.12 21.96 39.32
C VAL A 287 20.51 22.35 39.82
N SER A 288 21.56 21.64 39.40
CA SER A 288 22.94 21.94 39.79
C SER A 288 23.38 23.32 39.29
N LEU A 289 23.11 23.68 38.03
CA LEU A 289 23.44 25.00 37.49
C LEU A 289 22.65 26.14 38.17
N HIS A 290 21.37 25.91 38.48
CA HIS A 290 20.55 26.90 39.19
C HIS A 290 21.05 27.12 40.63
N SER A 291 21.46 26.06 41.33
CA SER A 291 22.03 26.16 42.67
C SER A 291 23.32 27.00 42.70
N VAL A 292 24.20 26.85 41.70
CA VAL A 292 25.45 27.63 41.56
C VAL A 292 25.16 29.09 41.18
N ALA A 293 24.16 29.32 40.31
CA ALA A 293 23.74 30.68 39.95
C ALA A 293 23.07 31.42 41.13
N GLY A 294 22.29 30.71 41.96
CA GLY A 294 21.65 31.26 43.16
C GLY A 294 22.63 31.56 44.30
N ALA A 295 23.66 30.72 44.48
CA ALA A 295 24.74 30.97 45.44
C ALA A 295 25.55 32.24 45.09
N SER A 296 25.65 32.59 43.81
CA SER A 296 26.30 33.82 43.34
C SER A 296 25.46 35.09 43.55
N GLN A 297 24.13 34.97 43.71
CA GLN A 297 23.19 36.11 43.83
C GLN A 297 22.79 36.43 45.27
N THR A 298 22.92 35.50 46.21
CA THR A 298 22.49 35.65 47.62
C THR A 298 23.62 35.99 48.60
N ALA A 299 24.87 36.06 48.14
CA ALA A 299 26.02 36.36 49.00
C ALA A 299 26.17 37.87 49.31
N GLY A 300 25.24 38.43 50.07
CA GLY A 300 25.53 39.58 50.93
C GLY A 300 26.49 39.17 52.05
N PRO A 301 27.34 40.08 52.59
CA PRO A 301 28.40 39.72 53.55
C PRO A 301 27.93 39.02 54.84
N ASP A 302 26.65 39.08 55.21
CA ASP A 302 26.10 38.63 56.50
C ASP A 302 24.99 37.54 56.42
N ASP A 303 24.87 36.74 55.35
CA ASP A 303 23.84 35.69 55.30
C ASP A 303 24.19 34.44 56.16
N PRO A 304 23.43 34.13 57.23
CA PRO A 304 23.69 32.97 58.10
C PRO A 304 23.43 31.60 57.44
N ASN A 305 22.85 31.55 56.24
CA ASN A 305 22.60 30.30 55.51
C ASN A 305 23.71 29.89 54.51
N ARG A 306 24.85 30.58 54.52
CA ARG A 306 25.98 30.40 53.56
C ARG A 306 26.51 28.98 53.39
N GLY A 307 26.25 28.06 54.33
CA GLY A 307 26.68 26.67 54.30
C GLY A 307 25.58 25.63 54.12
N ARG A 308 24.32 26.03 53.93
CA ARG A 308 23.17 25.11 53.92
C ARG A 308 22.57 24.83 52.54
N ALA A 309 23.13 25.43 51.49
CA ALA A 309 22.77 25.08 50.11
C ALA A 309 23.10 23.60 49.90
N ALA A 310 22.10 22.81 49.54
CA ALA A 310 22.28 21.40 49.21
C ALA A 310 23.40 21.27 48.19
N SER A 311 24.43 20.48 48.49
CA SER A 311 25.49 20.21 47.54
C SER A 311 24.87 19.62 46.27
N PRO A 312 25.16 20.17 45.09
CA PRO A 312 24.58 19.67 43.84
C PRO A 312 24.95 18.19 43.67
N SER A 313 23.97 17.39 43.23
CA SER A 313 24.14 15.95 42.95
C SER A 313 25.07 15.70 41.76
N LEU A 314 25.23 16.68 40.86
CA LEU A 314 26.14 16.65 39.72
C LEU A 314 27.21 17.77 39.79
N PRO A 315 28.49 17.48 39.49
CA PRO A 315 29.52 18.50 39.33
C PRO A 315 29.17 19.52 38.24
N PHE A 316 29.53 20.80 38.46
CA PHE A 316 29.17 21.91 37.57
C PHE A 316 29.61 21.72 36.10
N GLU A 317 30.82 21.22 35.86
CA GLU A 317 31.32 20.96 34.49
C GLU A 317 30.55 19.85 33.78
N GLU A 318 30.13 18.81 34.50
CA GLU A 318 29.30 17.74 33.95
C GLU A 318 27.89 18.24 33.63
N ALA A 319 27.30 19.05 34.51
CA ALA A 319 26.02 19.70 34.28
C ALA A 319 26.05 20.63 33.05
N ARG A 320 27.12 21.42 32.90
CA ARG A 320 27.34 22.31 31.75
C ARG A 320 27.54 21.52 30.46
N GLY A 321 28.26 20.40 30.51
CA GLY A 321 28.46 19.49 29.38
C GLY A 321 27.17 18.84 28.90
N ALA A 322 26.33 18.37 29.83
CA ALA A 322 25.03 17.75 29.52
C ALA A 322 24.08 18.72 28.79
N LEU A 323 23.96 19.95 29.28
CA LEU A 323 23.13 21.00 28.65
C LEU A 323 23.68 21.44 27.29
N SER A 324 25.01 21.55 27.17
CA SER A 324 25.66 21.90 25.90
C SER A 324 25.47 20.81 24.84
N SER A 325 25.53 19.53 25.24
CA SER A 325 25.22 18.39 24.37
C SER A 325 23.77 18.43 23.86
N LEU A 326 22.81 18.75 24.74
CA LEU A 326 21.40 18.89 24.38
C LEU A 326 21.18 20.06 23.41
N LEU A 327 21.72 21.25 23.73
CA LEU A 327 21.59 22.43 22.87
C LEU A 327 22.21 22.20 21.49
N ASN A 328 23.32 21.45 21.41
CA ASN A 328 23.89 21.04 20.13
C ASN A 328 23.02 20.02 19.37
N ARG A 329 22.34 19.10 20.07
CA ARG A 329 21.38 18.16 19.44
C ARG A 329 20.13 18.87 18.92
N VAL A 330 19.61 19.86 19.66
CA VAL A 330 18.41 20.63 19.30
C VAL A 330 18.73 21.71 18.26
N GLY A 331 19.94 22.28 18.29
CA GLY A 331 20.41 23.31 17.36
C GLY A 331 21.07 22.79 16.09
N ALA A 332 21.39 21.49 16.00
CA ALA A 332 21.84 20.89 14.76
C ALA A 332 20.66 20.86 13.76
N PRO A 333 20.80 21.45 12.56
CA PRO A 333 19.78 21.30 11.55
C PRO A 333 19.62 19.80 11.27
N SER A 334 18.40 19.29 11.43
CA SER A 334 18.03 17.96 10.96
C SER A 334 18.46 17.87 9.50
N ASN A 335 19.49 17.08 9.20
CA ASN A 335 20.00 16.94 7.86
C ASN A 335 19.00 16.08 7.06
N GLY A 336 17.95 16.76 6.61
CA GLY A 336 16.80 16.25 5.89
C GLY A 336 16.28 17.35 4.98
N GLY A 337 16.95 17.53 3.84
CA GLY A 337 16.36 18.14 2.64
C GLY A 337 16.60 19.63 2.42
N ALA A 338 17.74 19.97 1.80
CA ALA A 338 17.84 21.14 0.93
C ALA A 338 18.85 20.88 -0.20
N ALA A 339 18.53 19.95 -1.10
CA ALA A 339 19.16 19.92 -2.42
C ALA A 339 18.40 20.89 -3.34
N SER A 340 18.84 22.14 -3.28
CA SER A 340 18.96 23.12 -4.36
C SER A 340 17.90 23.13 -5.48
N ALA A 341 17.05 24.16 -5.45
CA ALA A 341 16.43 24.71 -6.64
C ALA A 341 17.09 26.05 -7.00
N ARG A 342 17.54 26.14 -8.27
CA ARG A 342 17.90 27.33 -9.08
C ARG A 342 19.32 27.88 -8.85
N THR A 343 20.12 28.19 -9.88
CA THR A 343 19.84 28.97 -11.10
C THR A 343 20.86 28.69 -12.23
N ALA A 344 20.37 28.44 -13.45
CA ALA A 344 20.81 28.92 -14.78
C ALA A 344 20.21 28.01 -15.87
#